data_AF-A0A5S3SC03-F1
#
_entry.id   AF-A0A5S3SC03-F1
#
_cell.length_a   1.000
_cell.length_b   1.000
_cell.length_c   1.000
_cell.angle_alpha   90.00
_cell.angle_beta   90.00
_cell.angle_gamma   90.00
#
_symmetry.space_group_name_H-M   'P 1'
#
loop_
_entity.id
_entity.type
_entity.pdbx_description
1 polymer ?
#
loop_
_entity_poly.entity_id
_entity_poly.type
_entity_poly.pdbx_seq_one_letter_code
_entity_poly.pdbx_strand_id
1 'polypeptide(L)'
;MSSVPKNKEELYRAIKLNSEKILEDYLSIPKEYAHKNGIEGNVKGAIINVADTLAYLIGWGQLVLKWHQLKSEGSDVNFPETGYKWNELGQLAQYFQLQFKSWSYSHLILEFAVTIAKILSLIESLDNHSLYGTAWYEKYTLGKMIQLNTSSPMKNMRAKVRRFKKINQI
;
A
#
# COMPACT_ATOMS: atom_id res chain seq x y z
N MET A 1 -11.40 -10.31 14.69
CA MET A 1 -11.90 -10.53 13.31
C MET A 1 -11.75 -9.24 12.53
N SER A 2 -11.11 -9.27 11.36
CA SER A 2 -10.92 -8.09 10.52
C SER A 2 -11.97 -8.14 9.44
N SER A 3 -13.12 -7.52 9.67
CA SER A 3 -14.14 -7.37 8.65
C SER A 3 -13.54 -6.63 7.45
N VAL A 4 -13.90 -7.07 6.26
CA VAL A 4 -13.67 -6.32 5.02
C VAL A 4 -14.53 -5.06 5.10
N PRO A 5 -13.96 -3.84 4.94
CA PRO A 5 -14.74 -2.62 4.96
C PRO A 5 -15.86 -2.62 3.92
N LYS A 6 -17.09 -2.30 4.34
CA LYS A 6 -18.30 -2.37 3.50
C LYS A 6 -18.87 -1.00 3.13
N ASN A 7 -18.34 0.08 3.68
CA ASN A 7 -18.78 1.45 3.45
C ASN A 7 -17.62 2.44 3.61
N LYS A 8 -17.86 3.70 3.21
CA LYS A 8 -16.89 4.80 3.27
C LYS A 8 -16.24 4.94 4.65
N GLU A 9 -17.04 4.95 5.71
CA GLU A 9 -16.58 5.13 7.09
C GLU A 9 -15.65 4.00 7.55
N GLU A 10 -16.03 2.75 7.30
CA GLU A 10 -15.21 1.59 7.63
C GLU A 10 -13.90 1.59 6.83
N LEU A 11 -13.94 1.98 5.56
CA LEU A 11 -12.74 2.04 4.71
C LEU A 11 -11.76 3.08 5.22
N TYR A 12 -12.25 4.30 5.46
CA TYR A 12 -11.47 5.41 5.99
C TYR A 12 -10.81 5.03 7.31
N ARG A 13 -11.60 4.52 8.27
CA ARG A 13 -11.09 4.10 9.60
C ARG A 13 -10.06 2.97 9.48
N ALA A 14 -10.28 2.00 8.61
CA ALA A 14 -9.35 0.90 8.41
C ALA A 14 -8.00 1.38 7.85
N ILE A 15 -8.00 2.31 6.90
CA ILE A 15 -6.76 2.88 6.33
C ILE A 15 -6.05 3.75 7.36
N LYS A 16 -6.77 4.66 8.03
CA LYS A 16 -6.21 5.52 9.07
C LYS A 16 -5.55 4.71 10.19
N LEU A 17 -6.29 3.76 10.78
CA LEU A 17 -5.78 2.95 11.89
C LEU A 17 -4.58 2.08 11.48
N ASN A 18 -4.61 1.46 10.29
CA ASN A 18 -3.53 0.58 9.87
C ASN A 18 -2.28 1.37 9.45
N SER A 19 -2.46 2.55 8.87
CA SER A 19 -1.34 3.45 8.51
C SER A 19 -0.65 4.02 9.74
N GLU A 20 -1.41 4.54 10.73
CA GLU A 20 -0.86 5.01 12.01
C GLU A 20 -0.02 3.93 12.70
N LYS A 21 -0.57 2.72 12.80
CA LYS A 21 0.09 1.59 13.47
C LYS A 21 1.36 1.10 12.79
N ILE A 22 1.38 1.05 11.46
CA ILE A 22 2.59 0.61 10.75
C ILE A 22 3.63 1.73 10.69
N LEU A 23 3.19 2.99 10.61
CA LEU A 23 4.07 4.15 10.65
C LEU A 23 4.81 4.25 11.99
N GLU A 24 4.13 4.00 13.11
CA GLU A 24 4.76 3.87 14.43
C GLU A 24 5.87 2.81 14.43
N ASP A 25 5.59 1.64 13.85
CA ASP A 25 6.58 0.57 13.74
C ASP A 25 7.76 0.96 12.84
N TYR A 26 7.54 1.70 11.76
CA TYR A 26 8.63 2.18 10.88
C TYR A 26 9.49 3.26 11.55
N LEU A 27 8.87 4.22 12.23
CA LEU A 27 9.56 5.31 12.92
C LEU A 27 10.45 4.81 14.07
N SER A 28 10.10 3.68 14.69
CA SER A 28 10.90 3.10 15.76
C SER A 28 12.11 2.30 15.27
N ILE A 29 12.22 2.00 13.97
CA ILE A 29 13.32 1.20 13.42
C ILE A 29 14.53 2.12 13.16
N PRO A 30 15.71 1.85 13.75
CA PRO A 30 16.91 2.62 13.45
C PRO A 30 17.31 2.49 11.97
N LYS A 31 17.82 3.57 11.38
CA LYS A 31 18.10 3.67 9.94
C LYS A 31 19.07 2.59 9.43
N GLU A 32 19.99 2.14 10.27
CA GLU A 32 20.96 1.08 9.97
C GLU A 32 20.30 -0.29 9.74
N TYR A 33 19.07 -0.49 10.23
CA TYR A 33 18.27 -1.69 9.98
C TYR A 33 17.37 -1.57 8.74
N ALA A 34 17.19 -0.36 8.19
CA ALA A 34 16.26 -0.12 7.09
C ALA A 34 16.56 -0.97 5.85
N HIS A 35 17.84 -1.15 5.53
CA HIS A 35 18.33 -1.93 4.39
C HIS A 35 18.84 -3.32 4.77
N LYS A 36 18.69 -3.74 6.04
CA LYS A 36 19.06 -5.09 6.47
C LYS A 36 18.00 -6.08 6.00
N ASN A 37 18.43 -7.05 5.19
CA ASN A 37 17.57 -8.14 4.73
C ASN A 37 17.12 -9.02 5.90
N GLY A 38 15.85 -9.42 5.90
CA GLY A 38 15.30 -10.30 6.94
C GLY A 38 13.77 -10.39 6.98
N ILE A 39 13.08 -9.78 6.02
CA ILE A 39 11.64 -9.84 5.87
C ILE A 39 11.29 -10.77 4.71
N GLU A 40 10.36 -11.70 4.92
CA GLU A 40 9.85 -12.54 3.84
C GLU A 40 9.00 -11.69 2.87
N GLY A 41 9.40 -11.69 1.60
CA GLY A 41 8.70 -10.99 0.52
C GLY A 41 7.35 -11.61 0.18
N ASN A 42 6.70 -11.08 -0.87
CA ASN A 42 5.43 -11.64 -1.37
C ASN A 42 5.64 -12.71 -2.45
N VAL A 43 6.85 -12.78 -3.02
CA VAL A 43 7.30 -13.89 -3.88
C VAL A 43 7.93 -14.95 -2.98
N LYS A 44 7.54 -16.22 -3.16
CA LYS A 44 8.04 -17.34 -2.35
C LYS A 44 9.57 -17.39 -2.38
N GLY A 45 10.20 -17.40 -1.21
CA GLY A 45 11.65 -17.44 -1.06
C GLY A 45 12.36 -16.09 -1.20
N ALA A 46 11.65 -15.02 -1.56
CA ALA A 46 12.24 -13.68 -1.59
C ALA A 46 12.47 -13.17 -0.16
N ILE A 47 13.66 -12.62 0.09
CA ILE A 47 13.99 -11.90 1.32
C ILE A 47 14.22 -10.44 0.95
N ILE A 48 13.48 -9.56 1.62
CA ILE A 48 13.50 -8.11 1.43
C ILE A 48 13.90 -7.42 2.73
N ASN A 49 14.13 -6.12 2.67
CA ASN A 49 14.42 -5.27 3.83
C ASN A 49 13.22 -4.37 4.19
N VAL A 50 13.36 -3.55 5.24
CA VAL A 50 12.28 -2.67 5.72
C VAL A 50 11.95 -1.58 4.70
N ALA A 51 12.95 -0.99 4.05
CA ALA A 51 12.75 0.02 3.01
C ALA A 51 11.96 -0.53 1.81
N ASP A 52 12.22 -1.77 1.40
CA ASP A 52 11.46 -2.45 0.34
C ASP A 52 9.98 -2.62 0.70
N THR A 53 9.67 -2.80 1.99
CA THR A 53 8.27 -2.87 2.44
C THR A 53 7.54 -1.53 2.33
N LEU A 54 8.24 -0.41 2.58
CA LEU A 54 7.68 0.93 2.35
C LEU A 54 7.49 1.18 0.86
N ALA A 55 8.50 0.89 0.04
CA ALA A 55 8.44 1.00 -1.42
C ALA A 55 7.22 0.24 -2.00
N TYR A 56 6.99 -0.98 -1.51
CA TYR A 56 5.83 -1.78 -1.85
C TYR A 56 4.51 -1.08 -1.51
N LEU A 57 4.35 -0.57 -0.29
CA LEU A 57 3.11 0.10 0.15
C LEU A 57 2.87 1.43 -0.58
N ILE A 58 3.94 2.20 -0.84
CA ILE A 58 3.89 3.44 -1.61
C ILE A 58 3.44 3.15 -3.04
N GLY A 59 4.09 2.19 -3.72
CA GLY A 59 3.77 1.84 -5.11
C GLY A 59 2.31 1.47 -5.31
N TRP A 60 1.75 0.62 -4.44
CA TRP A 60 0.33 0.27 -4.50
C TRP A 60 -0.60 1.45 -4.20
N GLY A 61 -0.25 2.30 -3.24
CA GLY A 61 -1.03 3.50 -2.95
C GLY A 61 -1.04 4.50 -4.10
N GLN A 62 0.12 4.72 -4.73
CA GLN A 62 0.25 5.59 -5.90
C GLN A 62 -0.51 5.04 -7.12
N LEU A 63 -0.53 3.71 -7.32
CA LEU A 63 -1.34 3.09 -8.38
C LEU A 63 -2.84 3.37 -8.20
N VAL A 64 -3.37 3.27 -6.98
CA VAL A 64 -4.78 3.60 -6.70
C VAL A 64 -5.10 5.04 -7.12
N LEU A 65 -4.24 5.99 -6.73
CA LEU A 65 -4.41 7.40 -7.07
C LEU A 65 -4.36 7.60 -8.60
N LYS A 66 -3.39 6.98 -9.27
CA LYS A 66 -3.24 7.02 -10.73
C LYS A 66 -4.47 6.45 -11.44
N TRP A 67 -4.94 5.27 -11.04
CA TRP A 67 -6.11 4.66 -11.68
C TRP A 67 -7.36 5.52 -11.51
N HIS A 68 -7.57 6.09 -10.32
CA HIS A 68 -8.69 7.00 -10.07
C HIS A 68 -8.60 8.25 -10.95
N GLN A 69 -7.44 8.90 -11.00
CA GLN A 69 -7.20 10.10 -11.80
C GLN A 69 -7.52 9.84 -13.28
N LEU A 70 -6.89 8.82 -13.89
CA LEU A 70 -7.09 8.52 -15.31
C LEU A 70 -8.56 8.19 -15.64
N LYS A 71 -9.24 7.41 -14.77
CA LYS A 71 -10.66 7.15 -14.93
C LYS A 71 -11.51 8.41 -14.85
N SER A 72 -11.21 9.32 -13.91
CA SER A 72 -11.93 10.58 -13.76
C SER A 72 -11.74 11.53 -14.94
N GLU A 73 -10.60 11.41 -15.64
CA GLU A 73 -10.28 12.16 -16.87
C GLU A 73 -10.85 11.47 -18.13
N GLY A 74 -11.54 10.33 -18.00
CA GLY A 74 -12.04 9.55 -19.14
C GLY A 74 -10.95 8.87 -19.97
N SER A 75 -9.74 8.74 -19.43
CA SER A 75 -8.60 8.10 -20.08
C SER A 75 -8.58 6.59 -19.88
N ASP A 76 -7.93 5.89 -20.81
CA ASP A 76 -7.70 4.45 -20.68
C ASP A 76 -6.77 4.12 -19.51
N VAL A 77 -7.11 3.07 -18.76
CA VAL A 77 -6.35 2.64 -17.59
C VAL A 77 -5.87 1.21 -17.77
N ASN A 78 -4.56 1.02 -17.79
CA ASN A 78 -3.93 -0.29 -17.77
C ASN A 78 -3.88 -0.83 -16.35
N PHE A 79 -4.65 -1.89 -16.08
CA PHE A 79 -4.65 -2.59 -14.80
C PHE A 79 -3.80 -3.88 -14.84
N PRO A 80 -2.98 -4.17 -13.81
CA PRO A 80 -2.66 -3.31 -12.67
C PRO A 80 -1.73 -2.13 -13.04
N GLU A 81 -0.90 -2.26 -14.06
CA GLU A 81 -0.03 -1.20 -14.57
C GLU A 81 0.35 -1.51 -16.03
N THR A 82 0.73 -0.50 -16.79
CA THR A 82 1.25 -0.63 -18.15
C THR A 82 2.43 -1.60 -18.17
N GLY A 83 2.34 -2.64 -19.00
CA GLY A 83 3.37 -3.67 -19.11
C GLY A 83 3.29 -4.79 -18.07
N TYR A 84 2.28 -4.80 -17.18
CA TYR A 84 2.10 -5.83 -16.16
C TYR A 84 0.68 -6.40 -16.19
N LYS A 85 0.56 -7.71 -15.94
CA LYS A 85 -0.70 -8.42 -15.77
C LYS A 85 -0.98 -8.75 -14.30
N TRP A 86 -2.22 -9.09 -13.97
CA TRP A 86 -2.63 -9.48 -12.61
C TRP A 86 -1.94 -10.75 -12.08
N ASN A 87 -1.39 -11.61 -12.94
CA ASN A 87 -0.59 -12.76 -12.52
C ASN A 87 0.91 -12.41 -12.33
N GLU A 88 1.30 -11.15 -12.54
CA GLU A 88 2.69 -10.66 -12.46
C GLU A 88 2.91 -9.70 -11.28
N LEU A 89 2.03 -9.70 -10.27
CA LEU A 89 2.12 -8.74 -9.15
C LEU A 89 3.42 -8.85 -8.35
N GLY A 90 4.06 -10.02 -8.35
CA GLY A 90 5.40 -10.19 -7.77
C GLY A 90 6.48 -9.38 -8.50
N GLN A 91 6.41 -9.32 -9.83
CA GLN A 91 7.32 -8.52 -10.65
C GLN A 91 7.02 -7.02 -10.50
N LEU A 92 5.74 -6.64 -10.47
CA LEU A 92 5.33 -5.25 -10.21
C LEU A 92 5.76 -4.79 -8.81
N ALA A 93 5.70 -5.65 -7.80
CA ALA A 93 6.23 -5.36 -6.47
C ALA A 93 7.76 -5.13 -6.47
N GLN A 94 8.51 -5.91 -7.25
CA GLN A 94 9.96 -5.71 -7.42
C GLN A 94 10.26 -4.43 -8.19
N TYR A 95 9.43 -4.07 -9.18
CA TYR A 95 9.54 -2.80 -9.88
C TYR A 95 9.45 -1.61 -8.91
N PHE A 96 8.52 -1.62 -7.95
CA PHE A 96 8.47 -0.56 -6.93
C PHE A 96 9.77 -0.47 -6.11
N GLN A 97 10.35 -1.61 -5.72
CA GLN A 97 11.62 -1.63 -4.99
C GLN A 97 12.75 -0.98 -5.80
N LEU A 98 12.79 -1.24 -7.11
CA LEU A 98 13.76 -0.61 -8.02
C LEU A 98 13.51 0.89 -8.18
N GLN A 99 12.25 1.32 -8.33
CA GLN A 99 11.88 2.74 -8.45
C GLN A 99 12.35 3.57 -7.25
N PHE A 100 12.22 2.99 -6.05
CA PHE A 100 12.53 3.67 -4.80
C PHE A 100 13.91 3.34 -4.23
N LYS A 101 14.75 2.58 -4.96
CA LYS A 101 16.02 2.03 -4.45
C LYS A 101 17.01 3.09 -3.95
N SER A 102 17.04 4.26 -4.58
CA SER A 102 17.95 5.35 -4.22
C SER A 102 17.42 6.25 -3.10
N TRP A 103 16.21 6.03 -2.63
CA TRP A 103 15.59 6.88 -1.63
C TRP A 103 16.11 6.54 -0.24
N SER A 104 16.28 7.58 0.58
CA SER A 104 16.59 7.40 1.99
C SER A 104 15.38 6.83 2.74
N TYR A 105 15.64 6.14 3.84
CA TYR A 105 14.57 5.61 4.68
C TYR A 105 13.61 6.69 5.19
N SER A 106 14.12 7.87 5.55
CA SER A 106 13.29 9.00 5.96
C SER A 106 12.41 9.54 4.82
N HIS A 107 12.92 9.61 3.59
CA HIS A 107 12.12 10.00 2.43
C HIS A 107 11.00 8.99 2.14
N LEU A 108 11.28 7.70 2.28
CA LEU A 108 10.25 6.66 2.11
C LEU A 108 9.14 6.78 3.15
N ILE A 109 9.49 7.04 4.42
CA ILE A 109 8.49 7.27 5.48
C ILE A 109 7.62 8.49 5.15
N LEU A 110 8.23 9.59 4.72
CA LEU A 110 7.51 10.81 4.35
C LEU A 110 6.57 10.58 3.17
N GLU A 111 7.06 9.93 2.11
CA GLU A 111 6.25 9.64 0.92
C GLU A 111 5.12 8.67 1.20
N PHE A 112 5.33 7.69 2.08
CA PHE A 112 4.26 6.84 2.58
C PHE A 112 3.18 7.68 3.26
N ALA A 113 3.55 8.58 4.18
CA ALA A 113 2.60 9.46 4.85
C ALA A 113 1.82 10.36 3.86
N VAL A 114 2.52 10.96 2.89
CA VAL A 114 1.92 11.79 1.83
C VAL A 114 0.96 10.98 0.98
N THR A 115 1.36 9.77 0.57
CA THR A 115 0.52 8.87 -0.24
C THR A 115 -0.76 8.51 0.51
N ILE A 116 -0.67 8.20 1.80
CA ILE A 116 -1.85 7.87 2.61
C ILE A 116 -2.76 9.08 2.81
N ALA A 117 -2.19 10.26 3.07
CA ALA A 117 -2.97 11.49 3.18
C ALA A 117 -3.79 11.74 1.89
N LYS A 118 -3.16 11.61 0.71
CA LYS A 118 -3.85 11.74 -0.59
C LYS A 118 -4.99 10.74 -0.75
N ILE A 119 -4.79 9.49 -0.33
CA ILE A 119 -5.84 8.46 -0.40
C ILE A 119 -7.00 8.76 0.56
N LEU A 120 -6.71 9.22 1.78
CA LEU A 120 -7.75 9.61 2.74
C LEU A 120 -8.56 10.80 2.22
N SER A 121 -7.89 11.83 1.67
CA SER A 121 -8.57 12.96 1.03
C SER A 121 -9.42 12.54 -0.17
N LEU A 122 -8.94 11.58 -0.99
CA LEU A 122 -9.73 11.00 -2.07
C LEU A 122 -11.02 10.36 -1.53
N ILE A 123 -10.91 9.51 -0.50
CA ILE A 123 -12.08 8.86 0.12
C ILE A 123 -13.04 9.91 0.70
N GLU A 124 -12.53 10.94 1.35
CA GLU A 124 -13.34 12.03 1.90
C GLU A 124 -14.13 12.77 0.82
N SER A 125 -13.54 12.98 -0.35
CA SER A 125 -14.17 13.68 -1.49
C SER A 125 -15.30 12.90 -2.16
N LEU A 126 -15.37 11.57 -1.97
CA LEU A 126 -16.35 10.69 -2.61
C LEU A 126 -17.47 10.31 -1.65
N ASP A 127 -18.68 10.09 -2.15
CA ASP A 127 -19.77 9.56 -1.31
C ASP A 127 -19.72 8.01 -1.21
N ASN A 128 -20.59 7.45 -0.36
CA ASN A 128 -20.62 6.00 -0.19
C ASN A 128 -21.06 5.26 -1.46
N HIS A 129 -21.95 5.87 -2.26
CA HIS A 129 -22.41 5.27 -3.51
C HIS A 129 -21.29 5.17 -4.54
N SER A 130 -20.46 6.21 -4.69
CA SER A 130 -19.30 6.20 -5.59
C SER A 130 -18.25 5.15 -5.18
N LEU A 131 -18.09 4.92 -3.86
CA LEU A 131 -17.13 3.94 -3.35
C LEU A 131 -17.66 2.49 -3.36
N TYR A 132 -18.95 2.27 -3.11
CA TYR A 132 -19.51 0.94 -2.82
C TYR A 132 -20.82 0.61 -3.53
N GLY A 133 -21.44 1.58 -4.22
CA GLY A 133 -22.74 1.42 -4.89
C GLY A 133 -22.68 0.73 -6.25
N THR A 134 -21.54 0.83 -6.95
CA THR A 134 -21.39 0.27 -8.30
C THR A 134 -20.03 -0.41 -8.48
N ALA A 135 -19.96 -1.29 -9.48
CA ALA A 135 -18.70 -1.86 -9.92
C ALA A 135 -17.87 -0.78 -10.64
N TRP A 136 -16.61 -0.67 -10.26
CA TRP A 136 -15.67 0.34 -10.77
C TRP A 136 -14.59 -0.28 -11.67
N TYR A 137 -14.15 -1.49 -11.33
CA TYR A 137 -13.26 -2.31 -12.15
C TYR A 137 -13.76 -3.76 -12.18
N GLU A 138 -14.18 -4.23 -13.36
CA GLU A 138 -14.89 -5.51 -13.53
C GLU A 138 -16.07 -5.64 -12.55
N LYS A 139 -15.95 -6.50 -11.53
CA LYS A 139 -16.94 -6.70 -10.46
C LYS A 139 -16.61 -5.98 -9.15
N TYR A 140 -15.44 -5.33 -9.07
CA TYR A 140 -14.94 -4.72 -7.84
C TYR A 140 -15.37 -3.25 -7.75
N THR A 141 -15.89 -2.85 -6.60
CA THR A 141 -16.16 -1.45 -6.28
C THR A 141 -14.85 -0.68 -6.08
N LEU A 142 -14.88 0.65 -6.20
CA LEU A 142 -13.70 1.48 -5.96
C LEU A 142 -13.17 1.31 -4.53
N GLY A 143 -14.06 1.31 -3.54
CA GLY A 143 -13.70 1.08 -2.14
C GLY A 143 -13.00 -0.26 -1.93
N LYS A 144 -13.39 -1.30 -2.68
CA LYS A 144 -12.70 -2.60 -2.66
C LYS A 144 -11.31 -2.53 -3.28
N MET A 145 -11.16 -1.83 -4.41
CA MET A 145 -9.85 -1.62 -5.05
C MET A 145 -8.90 -0.83 -4.15
N ILE A 146 -9.37 0.24 -3.50
CA ILE A 146 -8.58 1.01 -2.53
C ILE A 146 -8.16 0.11 -1.37
N GLN A 147 -9.09 -0.64 -0.77
CA GLN A 147 -8.84 -1.53 0.37
C GLN A 147 -7.76 -2.59 0.08
N LEU A 148 -7.79 -3.20 -1.11
CA LEU A 148 -6.84 -4.25 -1.51
C LEU A 148 -5.41 -3.71 -1.69
N ASN A 149 -5.26 -2.41 -1.92
CA ASN A 149 -3.98 -1.75 -2.19
C ASN A 149 -3.50 -0.85 -1.03
N THR A 150 -4.25 -0.78 0.07
CA THR A 150 -3.92 0.08 1.23
C THR A 150 -4.03 -0.67 2.56
N SER A 151 -5.19 -0.60 3.22
CA SER A 151 -5.41 -1.14 4.57
C SER A 151 -5.07 -2.62 4.70
N SER A 152 -5.33 -3.43 3.66
CA SER A 152 -5.04 -4.87 3.68
C SER A 152 -3.53 -5.16 3.59
N PRO A 153 -2.79 -4.62 2.60
CA PRO A 153 -1.33 -4.65 2.56
C PRO A 153 -0.65 -4.13 3.83
N MET A 154 -1.06 -2.97 4.36
CA MET A 154 -0.46 -2.40 5.58
C MET A 154 -0.57 -3.37 6.75
N LYS A 155 -1.75 -3.97 6.94
CA LYS A 155 -1.97 -4.93 8.02
C LYS A 155 -1.08 -6.18 7.87
N ASN A 156 -0.97 -6.72 6.66
CA ASN A 156 -0.09 -7.86 6.40
C ASN A 156 1.37 -7.50 6.64
N MET A 157 1.81 -6.37 6.08
CA MET A 157 3.19 -5.92 6.15
C MET A 157 3.62 -5.60 7.58
N ARG A 158 2.74 -5.01 8.38
CA ARG A 158 2.99 -4.74 9.79
C ARG A 158 3.36 -6.00 10.57
N ALA A 159 2.69 -7.12 10.32
CA ALA A 159 3.03 -8.39 10.98
C ALA A 159 4.46 -8.85 10.63
N LYS A 160 4.86 -8.69 9.37
CA LYS A 160 6.20 -9.02 8.88
C LYS A 160 7.27 -8.09 9.48
N VAL A 161 7.02 -6.79 9.47
CA VAL A 161 7.92 -5.76 10.06
C VAL A 161 8.10 -6.00 11.56
N ARG A 162 7.02 -6.28 12.31
CA ARG A 162 7.11 -6.59 13.75
C ARG A 162 7.88 -7.88 14.03
N ARG A 163 7.76 -8.90 13.18
CA ARG A 163 8.58 -10.11 13.28
C ARG A 163 10.06 -9.79 13.10
N PHE A 164 10.40 -8.97 12.10
CA PHE A 164 11.77 -8.51 11.88
C PHE A 164 12.31 -7.72 13.08
N LYS A 165 11.53 -6.79 13.63
CA LYS A 165 11.87 -6.03 14.85
C LYS A 165 12.25 -6.96 16.01
N LYS A 166 11.37 -7.93 16.31
CA LYS A 166 11.61 -8.94 17.36
C LYS A 166 12.88 -9.75 17.15
N ILE A 167 13.16 -10.20 15.93
CA ILE A 167 14.37 -10.98 15.61
C ILE A 167 15.64 -10.15 15.80
N ASN A 168 15.57 -8.85 15.52
CA ASN A 168 16.70 -7.93 15.62
C ASN A 168 16.80 -7.19 16.95
N GLN A 169 15.89 -7.47 17.91
CA GLN A 169 15.84 -6.86 19.24
C GLN A 169 15.71 -5.32 19.20
N ILE A 170 14.87 -4.83 18.29
CA ILE A 170 14.49 -3.40 18.12
C ILE A 170 12.97 -3.19 18.20
#